data_AF-A0A7C2LNG7-F1
#
_entry.id   AF-A0A7C2LNG7-F1
#
_cell.length_a   1.000
_cell.length_b   1.000
_cell.length_c   1.000
_cell.angle_alpha   90.00
_cell.angle_beta   90.00
_cell.angle_gamma   90.00
#
_symmetry.space_group_name_H-M   'P 1'
#
loop_
_entity.id
_entity.type
_entity.pdbx_description
1 polymer ?
#
loop_
_entity_poly.entity_id
_entity_poly.type
_entity_poly.pdbx_seq_one_letter_code
_entity_poly.pdbx_strand_id
1 'polypeptide(L)'
;MFIIGGWQGAGEYWSGMCNDVWKSADGGSTWELISKPEPIYSTVRDEFDTFPPRYNAAAAVLNGKIYLVGGTYFGNGDQEVFMNDVWVSEDGVEWKHIAGTPLTQDEYGEWVTPE
;
A
#
# COMPACT_ATOMS: atom_id res chain seq x y z
N MET A 1 -6.81 -14.22 -8.10
CA MET A 1 -6.54 -13.92 -6.67
C MET A 1 -5.53 -12.79 -6.61
N PHE A 2 -5.68 -11.88 -5.64
CA PHE A 2 -4.73 -10.79 -5.40
C PHE A 2 -4.19 -10.90 -3.97
N ILE A 3 -2.91 -10.57 -3.81
CA ILE A 3 -2.26 -10.32 -2.53
C ILE A 3 -1.70 -8.90 -2.58
N ILE A 4 -2.00 -8.09 -1.56
CA ILE A 4 -1.79 -6.64 -1.58
C ILE A 4 -1.13 -6.24 -0.27
N GLY A 5 0.02 -5.58 -0.39
CA GLY A 5 0.83 -5.11 0.73
C GLY A 5 1.33 -6.24 1.63
N GLY A 6 1.45 -5.95 2.92
CA GLY A 6 1.88 -6.91 3.94
C GLY A 6 3.14 -6.47 4.69
N TRP A 7 3.66 -7.40 5.48
CA TRP A 7 4.87 -7.23 6.29
C TRP A 7 5.93 -8.25 5.89
N GLN A 8 7.03 -7.77 5.31
CA GLN A 8 8.19 -8.57 4.89
C GLN A 8 9.29 -8.69 5.98
N GLY A 9 9.01 -8.18 7.20
CA GLY A 9 9.97 -8.12 8.30
C GLY A 9 10.75 -6.81 8.33
N ALA A 10 11.06 -6.32 9.54
CA ALA A 10 11.88 -5.12 9.71
C ALA A 10 13.33 -5.42 9.33
N GLY A 11 13.84 -4.73 8.31
CA GLY A 11 15.27 -4.64 8.04
C GLY A 11 15.93 -3.59 8.94
N GLU A 12 17.25 -3.47 8.87
CA GLU A 12 18.05 -2.58 9.73
C GLU A 12 17.70 -1.08 9.59
N TYR A 13 16.92 -0.68 8.56
CA TYR A 13 16.66 0.74 8.28
C TYR A 13 15.23 1.10 7.82
N TRP A 14 14.29 0.16 7.63
CA TRP A 14 13.01 0.47 6.96
C TRP A 14 11.81 -0.23 7.60
N SER A 15 10.66 0.44 7.60
CA SER A 15 9.37 -0.20 7.85
C SER A 15 9.27 -1.38 6.88
N GLY A 16 9.20 -2.61 7.39
CA GLY A 16 9.11 -3.84 6.58
C GLY A 16 7.80 -3.97 5.83
N MET A 17 7.19 -2.88 5.39
CA MET A 17 5.85 -2.79 4.87
C MET A 17 5.88 -2.59 3.38
N CYS A 18 4.91 -3.22 2.73
CA CYS A 18 4.81 -3.18 1.30
C CYS A 18 3.46 -2.61 0.87
N ASN A 19 3.43 -2.04 -0.32
CA ASN A 19 2.25 -1.72 -1.10
C ASN A 19 2.35 -2.38 -2.49
N ASP A 20 3.14 -3.45 -2.60
CA ASP A 20 3.19 -4.25 -3.81
C ASP A 20 1.90 -5.06 -3.98
N VAL A 21 1.60 -5.38 -5.24
CA VAL A 21 0.41 -6.13 -5.63
C VAL A 21 0.84 -7.34 -6.43
N TRP A 22 0.47 -8.51 -5.95
CA TRP A 22 0.68 -9.78 -6.62
C TRP A 22 -0.64 -10.35 -7.10
N LYS A 23 -0.63 -10.96 -8.27
CA LYS A 23 -1.80 -11.60 -8.87
C LYS A 23 -1.47 -13.05 -9.23
N SER A 24 -2.44 -13.92 -8.96
CA SER A 24 -2.44 -15.28 -9.49
C SER A 24 -3.73 -15.54 -10.26
N ALA A 25 -3.58 -16.04 -11.49
CA ALA A 25 -4.69 -16.44 -12.35
C ALA A 25 -5.04 -17.94 -12.24
N ASP A 26 -4.19 -18.74 -11.59
CA ASP A 26 -4.25 -20.21 -11.58
C ASP A 26 -4.43 -20.79 -10.17
N GLY A 27 -5.10 -20.05 -9.29
CA GLY A 27 -5.41 -20.50 -7.93
C GLY A 27 -4.21 -20.50 -6.99
N GLY A 28 -3.16 -19.75 -7.30
CA GLY A 28 -1.97 -19.58 -6.45
C GLY A 28 -0.80 -20.48 -6.83
N SER A 29 -0.84 -21.13 -8.00
CA SER A 29 0.24 -22.00 -8.48
C SER A 29 1.37 -21.18 -9.10
N THR A 30 1.03 -20.08 -9.78
CA THR A 30 1.95 -19.06 -10.28
C THR A 30 1.51 -17.68 -9.84
N TRP A 31 2.48 -16.78 -9.74
CA TRP A 31 2.31 -15.43 -9.23
C TRP A 31 3.06 -14.44 -10.10
N GLU A 32 2.37 -13.36 -10.44
CA GLU A 32 2.90 -12.22 -11.19
C GLU A 32 2.89 -11.00 -10.28
N LEU A 33 4.03 -10.30 -10.22
CA LEU A 33 4.13 -9.00 -9.56
C LEU A 33 3.54 -7.95 -10.51
N ILE A 34 2.39 -7.39 -10.14
CA ILE A 34 1.63 -6.44 -10.95
C ILE A 34 2.08 -5.00 -10.69
N SER A 35 2.40 -4.70 -9.44
CA SER A 35 2.82 -3.37 -9.01
C SER A 35 3.80 -3.50 -7.85
N LYS A 36 4.89 -2.75 -7.90
CA LYS A 36 5.82 -2.53 -6.79
C LYS A 36 6.32 -1.10 -6.93
N PRO A 37 5.71 -0.11 -6.27
CA PRO A 37 6.27 1.22 -6.29
C PRO A 37 7.68 1.15 -5.67
N GLU A 38 8.64 1.72 -6.38
CA GLU A 38 10.05 1.70 -5.99
C GLU A 38 10.23 2.26 -4.56
N PRO A 39 11.21 1.75 -3.79
CA PRO A 39 11.46 2.26 -2.44
C PRO A 39 11.68 3.77 -2.48
N ILE A 40 11.11 4.43 -1.50
CA ILE A 40 11.01 5.88 -1.41
C ILE A 40 12.37 6.47 -1.08
N TYR A 41 13.27 6.53 -2.07
CA TYR A 41 14.47 7.37 -2.07
C TYR A 41 14.53 8.26 -3.31
N SER A 42 13.47 8.25 -4.13
CA SER A 42 13.36 9.13 -5.29
C SER A 42 13.06 10.54 -4.82
N THR A 43 13.97 11.47 -5.11
CA THR A 43 13.78 12.91 -4.93
C THR A 43 12.77 13.53 -5.91
N VAL A 44 12.19 12.71 -6.79
CA VAL A 44 11.11 13.12 -7.68
C VAL A 44 9.79 12.88 -6.95
N ARG A 45 9.22 13.96 -6.41
CA ARG A 45 7.87 14.03 -5.83
C ARG A 45 6.81 13.96 -6.93
N ASP A 46 6.85 12.92 -7.76
CA ASP A 46 5.69 12.64 -8.60
C ASP A 46 4.59 12.13 -7.66
N GLU A 47 3.49 12.86 -7.67
CA GLU A 47 2.30 12.69 -6.86
C GLU A 47 1.97 11.20 -6.72
N PHE A 48 1.98 10.70 -5.48
CA PHE A 48 1.77 9.27 -5.17
C PHE A 48 0.36 8.86 -5.58
N ASP A 49 0.19 8.40 -6.82
CA ASP A 49 -1.09 7.95 -7.38
C ASP A 49 -1.46 6.53 -6.91
N THR A 50 -1.01 6.16 -5.70
CA THR A 50 -1.23 4.85 -5.12
C THR A 50 -1.26 4.88 -3.60
N PHE A 51 -1.79 3.81 -3.03
CA PHE A 51 -1.99 3.68 -1.59
C PHE A 51 -0.65 3.53 -0.84
N PRO A 52 -0.55 4.09 0.40
CA PRO A 52 0.64 3.92 1.22
C PRO A 52 0.88 2.46 1.63
N PRO A 53 2.15 2.06 1.88
CA PRO A 53 2.52 0.77 2.45
C PRO A 53 1.68 0.44 3.67
N ARG A 54 1.18 -0.80 3.72
CA ARG A 54 0.30 -1.23 4.81
C ARG A 54 0.30 -2.74 4.96
N TYR A 55 0.04 -3.18 6.18
CA TYR A 55 -0.31 -4.56 6.50
C TYR A 55 -1.64 -4.58 7.27
N ASN A 56 -2.23 -5.76 7.48
CA ASN A 56 -3.53 -5.92 8.15
C ASN A 56 -4.69 -5.13 7.54
N ALA A 57 -4.59 -4.73 6.27
CA ALA A 57 -5.67 -4.08 5.56
C ALA A 57 -6.75 -5.09 5.16
N ALA A 58 -7.99 -4.64 5.07
CA ALA A 58 -9.06 -5.43 4.47
C ALA A 58 -9.03 -5.26 2.95
N ALA A 59 -9.14 -6.36 2.20
CA ALA A 59 -9.23 -6.34 0.75
C ALA A 59 -10.41 -7.18 0.24
N ALA A 60 -11.11 -6.70 -0.78
CA ALA A 60 -12.22 -7.42 -1.39
C ALA A 60 -12.33 -7.10 -2.89
N VAL A 61 -12.82 -8.07 -3.66
CA VAL A 61 -13.21 -7.83 -5.06
C VAL A 61 -14.74 -7.74 -5.13
N LEU A 62 -15.24 -6.63 -5.67
CA LEU A 62 -16.67 -6.39 -5.86
C LEU A 62 -16.90 -5.73 -7.21
N ASN A 63 -17.78 -6.33 -8.03
CA ASN A 63 -18.13 -5.82 -9.37
C ASN A 63 -16.92 -5.55 -10.28
N GLY A 64 -15.95 -6.46 -10.27
CA GLY A 64 -14.73 -6.35 -11.09
C GLY A 64 -13.71 -5.33 -10.59
N LYS A 65 -13.93 -4.71 -9.43
CA LYS A 65 -13.00 -3.76 -8.80
C LYS A 65 -12.40 -4.35 -7.53
N ILE A 66 -11.14 -4.02 -7.28
CA ILE A 66 -10.39 -4.34 -6.08
C ILE A 66 -10.56 -3.17 -5.11
N TYR A 67 -10.95 -3.45 -3.88
CA TYR A 67 -11.04 -2.47 -2.80
C TYR A 67 -10.03 -2.81 -1.73
N LEU A 68 -9.36 -1.78 -1.22
CA LEU A 68 -8.43 -1.84 -0.10
C LEU A 68 -8.90 -0.83 0.95
N VAL A 69 -9.08 -1.29 2.19
CA VAL A 69 -9.64 -0.49 3.28
C VAL A 69 -8.76 -0.58 4.52
N GLY A 70 -8.36 0.60 5.01
CA GLY A 70 -7.60 0.74 6.25
C GLY A 70 -6.31 -0.06 6.25
N GLY A 71 -5.94 -0.58 7.42
CA GLY A 71 -4.67 -1.27 7.67
C GLY A 71 -3.79 -0.50 8.62
N THR A 72 -2.59 -1.00 8.81
CA THR A 72 -1.62 -0.45 9.76
C THR A 72 -0.32 -0.11 9.04
N TYR A 73 0.27 1.00 9.44
CA TYR A 73 1.64 1.40 9.10
C TYR A 73 2.47 1.58 10.38
N PHE A 74 3.76 1.28 10.31
CA PHE A 74 4.72 1.53 11.39
C PHE A 74 5.57 2.68 10.90
N GLY A 75 5.27 3.86 11.42
CA GLY A 75 6.05 5.05 11.15
C GLY A 75 7.29 5.14 12.03
N ASN A 76 8.00 6.25 11.92
CA ASN A 76 9.20 6.52 12.69
C ASN A 76 8.97 6.34 14.21
N GLY A 77 9.89 5.62 14.86
CA GLY A 77 9.83 5.33 16.30
C GLY A 77 8.87 4.19 16.69
N ASP A 78 8.65 3.22 15.79
CA ASP A 78 7.80 2.05 15.98
C ASP A 78 6.34 2.39 16.37
N GLN A 79 5.87 3.56 15.95
CA GLN A 79 4.49 3.98 16.23
C GLN A 79 3.55 3.33 15.21
N GLU A 80 2.55 2.60 15.71
CA GLU A 80 1.44 2.13 14.89
C GLU A 80 0.54 3.28 14.48
N VAL A 81 0.35 3.41 13.19
CA VAL A 81 -0.59 4.32 12.57
C VAL A 81 -1.69 3.50 11.92
N PHE A 82 -2.92 3.69 12.40
CA PHE A 82 -4.10 3.03 11.83
C PHE A 82 -4.70 3.89 10.74
N MET A 83 -4.91 3.30 9.58
CA MET A 83 -5.49 3.99 8.43
C MET A 83 -7.00 3.77 8.38
N ASN A 84 -7.71 4.78 7.88
CA ASN A 84 -9.14 4.73 7.60
C ASN A 84 -9.48 5.02 6.12
N ASP A 85 -8.46 5.11 5.28
CA ASP A 85 -8.57 5.41 3.86
C ASP A 85 -9.08 4.20 3.06
N VAL A 86 -9.73 4.51 1.94
CA VAL A 86 -10.32 3.55 1.02
C VAL A 86 -9.78 3.82 -0.37
N TRP A 87 -9.22 2.77 -0.96
CA TRP A 87 -8.67 2.78 -2.30
C TRP A 87 -9.37 1.76 -3.19
N VAL A 88 -9.51 2.09 -4.47
CA VAL A 88 -10.11 1.21 -5.48
C VAL A 88 -9.24 1.12 -6.73
N SER A 89 -9.16 -0.07 -7.32
CA SER A 89 -8.46 -0.32 -8.57
C SER A 89 -9.24 -1.29 -9.46
N GLU A 90 -9.06 -1.21 -10.78
CA GLU A 90 -9.61 -2.18 -11.74
C GLU A 90 -8.60 -3.28 -12.08
N ASP A 91 -7.31 -2.99 -11.98
CA ASP A 91 -6.22 -3.84 -12.49
C ASP A 91 -5.14 -4.18 -11.45
N GLY A 92 -5.13 -3.49 -10.31
CA GLY A 92 -4.12 -3.61 -9.27
C GLY A 92 -2.87 -2.76 -9.53
N VAL A 93 -2.84 -1.97 -10.61
CA VAL A 93 -1.76 -1.08 -10.99
C VAL A 93 -2.11 0.35 -10.61
N GLU A 94 -3.23 0.86 -11.13
CA GLU A 94 -3.68 2.22 -10.87
C GLU A 94 -4.69 2.23 -9.71
N TRP A 95 -4.47 3.08 -8.72
CA TRP A 95 -5.29 3.11 -7.51
C TRP A 95 -5.87 4.49 -7.28
N LYS A 96 -7.19 4.53 -7.10
CA LYS A 96 -7.90 5.77 -6.80
C LYS A 96 -8.32 5.80 -5.35
N HIS A 97 -7.93 6.86 -4.64
CA HIS A 97 -8.47 7.17 -3.33
C HIS A 97 -9.93 7.63 -3.44
N ILE A 98 -10.82 7.05 -2.64
CA ILE A 98 -12.27 7.33 -2.71
C ILE A 98 -12.92 7.77 -1.39
N ALA A 99 -12.27 7.54 -0.24
CA ALA A 99 -12.78 7.98 1.06
C ALA A 99 -11.72 7.89 2.15
N GLY A 100 -11.88 8.68 3.22
CA GLY A 100 -10.97 8.71 4.36
C GLY A 100 -9.78 9.64 4.15
N THR A 101 -8.77 9.51 4.99
CA THR A 101 -7.57 10.36 4.95
C THR A 101 -6.34 9.45 4.84
N PRO A 102 -5.68 9.38 3.68
CA PRO A 102 -4.52 8.52 3.50
C PRO A 102 -3.31 9.12 4.22
N LEU A 103 -2.29 8.29 4.48
CA LEU A 103 -0.99 8.83 4.85
C LEU A 103 -0.44 9.71 3.74
N THR A 104 0.24 10.77 4.14
CA THR A 104 0.98 11.66 3.25
C THR A 104 2.45 11.45 3.46
N GLN A 105 3.27 11.80 2.47
CA GLN A 105 4.71 11.86 2.70
C GLN A 105 5.12 13.25 3.16
N ASP A 106 6.06 13.30 4.09
CA ASP A 106 6.73 14.54 4.48
C ASP A 106 7.77 14.97 3.43
N GLU A 107 8.57 15.98 3.76
CA GLU A 107 9.56 16.49 2.81
C GLU A 107 10.72 15.55 2.50
N TYR A 108 10.91 14.52 3.33
CA TYR A 108 11.93 13.49 3.23
C TYR A 108 11.43 12.21 2.57
N GLY A 109 10.13 12.15 2.22
CA GLY A 109 9.50 10.96 1.66
C GLY A 109 8.98 9.98 2.70
N GLU A 110 9.01 10.35 3.99
CA GLU A 110 8.53 9.49 5.07
C GLU A 110 7.01 9.59 5.19
N TRP A 111 6.33 8.45 5.37
CA TRP A 111 4.89 8.46 5.54
C TRP A 111 4.51 8.95 6.94
N VAL A 112 3.66 9.97 6.97
CA VAL A 112 3.17 10.63 8.18
C VAL A 112 1.65 10.74 8.16
N THR A 113 1.06 10.84 9.34
CA THR A 113 -0.36 11.18 9.48
C THR A 113 -0.59 12.62 9.03
N PRO A 114 -1.60 12.89 8.19
CA PRO A 114 -1.99 14.25 7.88
C PRO A 114 -2.43 14.99 9.16
N GLU A 115 -2.06 16.27 9.28
CA GLU A 115 -2.50 17.16 10.38
C GLU A 115 -4.01 17.45 10.35
#